data_AF-A0A2K1KBU3-F1
#
_entry.id   AF-A0A2K1KBU3-F1
#
_cell.length_a   1.000
_cell.length_b   1.000
_cell.length_c   1.000
_cell.angle_alpha   90.00
_cell.angle_beta   90.00
_cell.angle_gamma   90.00
#
_symmetry.space_group_name_H-M   'P 1'
#
loop_
_entity.id
_entity.type
_entity.pdbx_description
1 polymer ?
#
loop_
_entity_poly.entity_id
_entity_poly.type
_entity_poly.pdbx_seq_one_letter_code
_entity_poly.pdbx_strand_id
1 'polypeptide(L)'
;MTAAMVSGAVAAASSSQLLGGCSQEGGRVAQEISQMARFGSQSRGFQAVAMRRGTDTRHASSPALVHVVRANLAQQMKRMQAAERRWESQVKDGRVKSMSPKEAGFAVKSGEYTFLDVRPSNERAKASVKNSTWIPMYDVNKHGDPGTLYKKVQNLAMGGWWSGQALMKYNERFMPDVVATIPKSAKVVVACQKGLRSLAACEQMYKVGYRNLYWLNGGLDAVDEGDLEREGPQPFKLAGIGGMSEFLGWTDVQRTEAANLGFGYRAMLFGRVVMLMLAVDMFFFGSQQLAQFFAYLRQ
;
A
#
# COMPACT_ATOMS: atom_id res chain seq x y z
N MET A 1 60.11 -28.42 -32.48
CA MET A 1 60.53 -27.33 -33.38
C MET A 1 59.79 -27.48 -34.70
N THR A 2 58.68 -26.77 -34.88
CA THR A 2 58.09 -26.44 -36.18
C THR A 2 57.03 -25.38 -35.93
N ALA A 3 57.31 -24.18 -36.43
CA ALA A 3 56.45 -23.02 -36.41
C ALA A 3 55.54 -23.03 -37.66
N ALA A 4 54.32 -22.56 -37.52
CA ALA A 4 53.51 -22.09 -38.64
C ALA A 4 52.80 -20.80 -38.24
N MET A 5 53.29 -19.70 -38.82
CA MET A 5 52.64 -18.40 -38.87
C MET A 5 51.48 -18.44 -39.88
N VAL A 6 50.35 -17.82 -39.56
CA VAL A 6 49.58 -17.03 -40.54
C VAL A 6 49.02 -15.78 -39.84
N SER A 7 49.15 -14.67 -40.56
CA SER A 7 48.98 -13.28 -40.16
C SER A 7 47.63 -12.72 -40.63
N GLY A 8 47.10 -11.74 -39.88
CA GLY A 8 46.55 -10.52 -40.47
C GLY A 8 45.03 -10.41 -40.67
N ALA A 9 44.38 -9.56 -39.87
CA ALA A 9 43.50 -8.48 -40.36
C ALA A 9 43.20 -7.50 -39.22
N VAL A 10 43.82 -6.33 -39.30
CA VAL A 10 43.55 -5.14 -38.49
C VAL A 10 42.42 -4.37 -39.17
N ALA A 11 41.33 -4.10 -38.46
CA ALA A 11 40.33 -3.12 -38.87
C ALA A 11 40.04 -2.17 -37.70
N ALA A 12 40.56 -0.96 -37.83
CA ALA A 12 40.25 0.18 -36.99
C ALA A 12 38.81 0.65 -37.29
N ALA A 13 37.99 0.83 -36.25
CA ALA A 13 36.70 1.50 -36.35
C ALA A 13 36.52 2.46 -35.16
N SER A 14 36.96 3.70 -35.41
CA SER A 14 36.34 4.97 -35.04
C SER A 14 35.54 5.09 -33.73
N SER A 15 36.16 5.75 -32.76
CA SER A 15 35.51 6.42 -31.63
C SER A 15 34.69 7.61 -32.12
N SER A 16 33.37 7.46 -32.29
CA SER A 16 32.39 8.56 -32.42
C SER A 16 30.97 8.01 -32.42
N GLN A 17 30.42 7.68 -31.24
CA GLN A 17 28.97 7.46 -31.03
C GLN A 17 28.66 7.30 -29.53
N LEU A 18 29.09 8.28 -28.73
CA LEU A 18 28.56 8.53 -27.39
C LEU A 18 27.93 9.91 -27.45
N LEU A 19 26.62 9.99 -27.18
CA LEU A 19 25.73 11.16 -26.99
C LEU A 19 24.47 11.04 -27.88
N GLY A 20 23.44 10.35 -27.38
CA GLY A 20 22.15 10.34 -28.08
C GLY A 20 20.97 9.59 -27.44
N GLY A 21 21.13 8.90 -26.30
CA GLY A 21 20.07 8.00 -25.78
C GLY A 21 19.24 8.49 -24.59
N CYS A 22 19.67 9.51 -23.84
CA CYS A 22 19.16 9.71 -22.47
C CYS A 22 17.92 10.63 -22.33
N SER A 23 17.34 11.12 -23.44
CA SER A 23 16.26 12.13 -23.38
C SER A 23 14.86 11.59 -23.71
N GLN A 24 14.72 10.35 -24.21
CA GLN A 24 13.42 9.82 -24.65
C GLN A 24 12.63 9.05 -23.57
N GLU A 25 13.25 8.51 -22.53
CA GLU A 25 12.53 7.71 -21.51
C GLU A 25 11.73 8.56 -20.51
N GLY A 26 12.16 9.79 -20.21
CA GLY A 26 11.44 10.68 -19.28
C GLY A 26 10.06 11.13 -19.77
N GLY A 27 9.86 11.19 -21.10
CA GLY A 27 8.59 11.58 -21.71
C GLY A 27 7.52 10.48 -21.67
N ARG A 28 7.92 9.20 -21.75
CA ARG A 28 7.00 8.05 -21.71
C ARG A 28 6.41 7.82 -20.32
N VAL A 29 7.23 7.97 -19.28
CA VAL A 29 6.78 7.84 -17.88
C VAL A 29 5.80 8.97 -17.49
N ALA A 30 6.02 10.20 -17.99
CA ALA A 30 5.09 11.30 -17.79
C ALA A 30 3.73 11.10 -18.50
N GLN A 31 3.72 10.40 -19.66
CA GLN A 31 2.50 10.07 -20.38
C GLN A 31 1.69 8.94 -19.72
N GLU A 32 2.34 7.92 -19.16
CA GLU A 32 1.65 6.84 -18.42
C GLU A 32 1.00 7.33 -17.13
N ILE A 33 1.70 8.19 -16.37
CA ILE A 33 1.16 8.80 -15.14
C ILE A 33 -0.05 9.69 -15.46
N SER A 34 -0.03 10.39 -16.60
CA SER A 34 -1.16 11.21 -17.05
C SER A 34 -2.35 10.39 -17.57
N GLN A 35 -2.11 9.18 -18.12
CA GLN A 35 -3.17 8.25 -18.52
C GLN A 35 -3.84 7.59 -17.31
N MET A 36 -3.09 7.24 -16.26
CA MET A 36 -3.66 6.71 -15.01
C MET A 36 -4.53 7.74 -14.28
N ALA A 37 -4.21 9.03 -14.37
CA ALA A 37 -5.03 10.11 -13.79
C ALA A 37 -6.38 10.32 -14.52
N ARG A 38 -6.54 9.85 -15.76
CA ARG A 38 -7.79 10.02 -16.54
C ARG A 38 -8.80 8.90 -16.31
N PHE A 39 -8.38 7.72 -15.88
CA PHE A 39 -9.28 6.60 -15.61
C PHE A 39 -10.13 6.79 -14.34
N GLY A 40 -9.71 7.66 -13.41
CA GLY A 40 -10.47 8.01 -12.21
C GLY A 40 -11.59 9.05 -12.41
N SER A 41 -11.76 9.60 -13.61
CA SER A 41 -12.67 10.73 -13.87
C SER A 41 -13.96 10.35 -14.62
N GLN A 42 -14.20 9.08 -14.94
CA GLN A 42 -15.31 8.66 -15.81
C GLN A 42 -16.47 8.05 -15.02
N SER A 43 -17.08 8.86 -14.14
CA SER A 43 -18.42 8.58 -13.58
C SER A 43 -19.22 9.88 -13.45
N ARG A 44 -19.47 10.54 -14.59
CA ARG A 44 -20.51 11.57 -14.70
C ARG A 44 -21.73 10.98 -15.36
N GLY A 45 -22.86 10.94 -14.63
CA GLY A 45 -24.15 10.72 -15.25
C GLY A 45 -25.23 10.09 -14.37
N PHE A 46 -25.51 10.61 -13.18
CA PHE A 46 -26.83 10.45 -12.59
C PHE A 46 -27.34 11.81 -12.11
N GLN A 47 -28.28 12.36 -12.88
CA GLN A 47 -29.07 13.53 -12.50
C GLN A 47 -29.85 13.22 -11.23
N ALA A 48 -29.59 13.99 -10.17
CA ALA A 48 -30.40 13.96 -8.97
C ALA A 48 -31.75 14.63 -9.26
N VAL A 49 -32.80 13.81 -9.38
CA VAL A 49 -34.19 14.27 -9.37
C VAL A 49 -34.50 14.81 -7.98
N ALA A 50 -34.88 16.08 -7.91
CA ALA A 50 -35.32 16.74 -6.70
C ALA A 50 -36.66 16.14 -6.24
N MET A 51 -36.66 15.42 -5.11
CA MET A 51 -37.87 14.96 -4.44
C MET A 51 -38.13 15.78 -3.17
N ARG A 52 -39.36 16.28 -3.07
CA ARG A 52 -39.88 17.22 -2.07
C ARG A 52 -39.93 16.65 -0.65
N ARG A 53 -39.87 17.58 0.30
CA ARG A 53 -40.15 17.53 1.75
C ARG A 53 -41.04 16.37 2.23
N GLY A 54 -40.53 15.66 3.24
CA GLY A 54 -41.30 14.91 4.23
C GLY A 54 -40.78 15.23 5.63
N THR A 55 -41.70 15.51 6.54
CA THR A 55 -41.60 15.99 7.93
C THR A 55 -40.77 15.09 8.87
N ASP A 56 -39.81 15.65 9.60
CA ASP A 56 -39.88 16.05 11.02
C ASP A 56 -39.84 14.86 12.01
N THR A 57 -38.62 14.46 12.40
CA THR A 57 -38.32 13.91 13.73
C THR A 57 -37.02 14.55 14.23
N ARG A 58 -37.17 15.60 15.04
CA ARG A 58 -36.05 16.32 15.68
C ARG A 58 -35.48 15.47 16.81
N HIS A 59 -34.30 14.90 16.58
CA HIS A 59 -33.32 14.71 17.64
C HIS A 59 -32.29 15.81 17.48
N ALA A 60 -32.36 16.79 18.39
CA ALA A 60 -31.54 17.99 18.41
C ALA A 60 -30.07 17.63 18.67
N SER A 61 -29.34 17.31 17.60
CA SER A 61 -27.88 17.45 17.56
C SER A 61 -27.58 18.86 17.02
N SER A 62 -26.88 19.65 17.82
CA SER A 62 -26.69 21.09 17.59
C SER A 62 -26.02 21.36 16.22
N PRO A 63 -26.63 22.15 15.31
CA PRO A 63 -26.18 22.32 13.92
C PRO A 63 -24.77 22.95 13.80
N ALA A 64 -24.35 23.71 14.80
CA ALA A 64 -23.02 24.30 14.86
C ALA A 64 -21.91 23.24 14.97
N LEU A 65 -22.13 22.17 15.74
CA LEU A 65 -21.11 21.13 15.97
C LEU A 65 -20.91 20.27 14.71
N VAL A 66 -21.99 19.99 13.97
CA VAL A 66 -21.94 19.28 12.68
C VAL A 66 -21.17 20.09 11.64
N HIS A 67 -21.34 21.42 11.60
CA HIS A 67 -20.62 22.30 10.68
C HIS A 67 -19.12 22.37 11.00
N VAL A 68 -18.75 22.44 12.28
CA VAL A 68 -17.35 22.46 12.73
C VAL A 68 -16.65 21.13 12.44
N VAL A 69 -17.31 19.99 12.70
CA VAL A 69 -16.75 18.66 12.40
C VAL A 69 -16.56 18.47 10.89
N ARG A 70 -17.53 18.88 10.05
CA ARG A 70 -17.41 18.84 8.59
C ARG A 70 -16.29 19.76 8.07
N ALA A 71 -16.17 20.97 8.60
CA ALA A 71 -15.11 21.90 8.21
C ALA A 71 -13.71 21.34 8.57
N ASN A 72 -13.57 20.70 9.74
CA ASN A 72 -12.32 20.09 10.16
C ASN A 72 -11.94 18.90 9.27
N LEU A 73 -12.90 18.02 8.94
CA LEU A 73 -12.65 16.90 8.02
C LEU A 73 -12.25 17.38 6.62
N ALA A 74 -12.94 18.40 6.08
CA ALA A 74 -12.60 18.99 4.78
C ALA A 74 -11.19 19.60 4.79
N GLN A 75 -10.82 20.27 5.89
CA GLN A 75 -9.47 20.81 6.06
C GLN A 75 -8.42 19.69 6.18
N GLN A 76 -8.73 18.59 6.87
CA GLN A 76 -7.87 17.40 6.93
C GLN A 76 -7.67 16.79 5.54
N MET A 77 -8.73 16.61 4.76
CA MET A 77 -8.65 16.11 3.37
C MET A 77 -7.77 17.01 2.51
N LYS A 78 -7.94 18.34 2.59
CA LYS A 78 -7.11 19.31 1.85
C LYS A 78 -5.63 19.23 2.26
N ARG A 79 -5.34 19.05 3.55
CA ARG A 79 -3.96 18.86 4.05
C ARG A 79 -3.33 17.57 3.54
N MET A 80 -4.10 16.48 3.50
CA MET A 80 -3.63 15.19 2.98
C MET A 80 -3.36 15.27 1.47
N GLN A 81 -4.27 15.85 0.69
CA GLN A 81 -4.07 16.06 -0.75
C GLN A 81 -2.88 16.98 -1.04
N ALA A 82 -2.67 18.03 -0.23
CA ALA A 82 -1.50 18.89 -0.36
C ALA A 82 -0.19 18.15 -0.01
N ALA A 83 -0.23 17.22 0.94
CA ALA A 83 0.92 16.38 1.28
C ALA A 83 1.24 15.39 0.15
N GLU A 84 0.23 14.73 -0.42
CA GLU A 84 0.39 13.82 -1.55
C GLU A 84 0.99 14.52 -2.77
N ARG A 85 0.45 15.69 -3.14
CA ARG A 85 1.02 16.52 -4.22
C ARG A 85 2.48 16.92 -3.96
N ARG A 86 2.84 17.19 -2.70
CA ARG A 86 4.22 17.50 -2.29
C ARG A 86 5.14 16.28 -2.40
N TRP A 87 4.63 15.09 -2.14
CA TRP A 87 5.39 13.85 -2.30
C TRP A 87 5.61 13.51 -3.76
N GLU A 88 4.57 13.64 -4.59
CA GLU A 88 4.69 13.49 -6.03
C GLU A 88 5.64 14.51 -6.64
N SER A 89 5.61 15.77 -6.17
CA SER A 89 6.54 16.79 -6.66
C SER A 89 7.98 16.42 -6.34
N GLN A 90 8.28 15.82 -5.18
CA GLN A 90 9.65 15.39 -4.85
C GLN A 90 10.20 14.32 -5.81
N VAL A 91 9.34 13.44 -6.32
CA VAL A 91 9.72 12.46 -7.34
C VAL A 91 9.94 13.17 -8.68
N LYS A 92 9.05 14.10 -9.06
CA LYS A 92 9.18 14.90 -10.29
C LYS A 92 10.41 15.81 -10.30
N ASP A 93 10.73 16.39 -9.15
CA ASP A 93 11.88 17.27 -8.93
C ASP A 93 13.21 16.48 -8.86
N GLY A 94 13.17 15.14 -8.93
CA GLY A 94 14.35 14.28 -8.87
C GLY A 94 15.04 14.20 -7.50
N ARG A 95 14.39 14.74 -6.44
CA ARG A 95 14.91 14.68 -5.06
C ARG A 95 14.87 13.26 -4.50
N VAL A 96 13.91 12.47 -4.98
CA VAL A 96 13.78 11.04 -4.69
C VAL A 96 13.74 10.32 -6.03
N LYS A 97 14.69 9.43 -6.26
CA LYS A 97 14.78 8.69 -7.53
C LYS A 97 13.80 7.52 -7.51
N SER A 98 12.92 7.41 -8.49
CA SER A 98 12.07 6.22 -8.64
C SER A 98 12.91 5.06 -9.18
N MET A 99 12.72 3.87 -8.60
CA MET A 99 13.38 2.63 -9.04
C MET A 99 12.33 1.54 -9.23
N SER A 100 12.49 0.72 -10.27
CA SER A 100 11.59 -0.42 -10.49
C SER A 100 11.87 -1.57 -9.51
N PRO A 101 10.89 -2.43 -9.20
CA PRO A 101 11.11 -3.62 -8.36
C PRO A 101 12.27 -4.51 -8.79
N LYS A 102 12.45 -4.68 -10.10
CA LYS A 102 13.54 -5.47 -10.70
C LYS A 102 14.90 -4.83 -10.44
N GLU A 103 15.04 -3.55 -10.74
CA GLU A 103 16.26 -2.78 -10.45
C GLU A 103 16.60 -2.80 -8.97
N ALA A 104 15.59 -2.61 -8.10
CA ALA A 104 15.78 -2.67 -6.65
C ALA A 104 16.28 -4.03 -6.19
N GLY A 105 15.78 -5.12 -6.79
CA GLY A 105 16.27 -6.46 -6.49
C GLY A 105 17.71 -6.70 -6.89
N PHE A 106 18.14 -6.22 -8.05
CA PHE A 106 19.55 -6.28 -8.44
C PHE A 106 20.42 -5.41 -7.52
N ALA A 107 19.99 -4.19 -7.24
CA ALA A 107 20.67 -3.24 -6.37
C ALA A 107 20.93 -3.78 -4.95
N VAL A 108 19.94 -4.47 -4.38
CA VAL A 108 20.07 -5.11 -3.05
C VAL A 108 20.97 -6.34 -3.11
N LYS A 109 20.86 -7.18 -4.16
CA LYS A 109 21.73 -8.35 -4.35
C LYS A 109 23.20 -7.98 -4.53
N SER A 110 23.46 -6.86 -5.21
CA SER A 110 24.81 -6.32 -5.38
C SER A 110 25.41 -5.76 -4.09
N GLY A 111 24.62 -5.59 -3.01
CA GLY A 111 25.08 -5.06 -1.73
C GLY A 111 25.41 -3.56 -1.74
N GLU A 112 25.18 -2.87 -2.86
CA GLU A 112 25.47 -1.45 -3.01
C GLU A 112 24.39 -0.57 -2.35
N TYR A 113 23.18 -1.10 -2.17
CA TYR A 113 22.03 -0.38 -1.65
C TYR A 113 21.51 -0.99 -0.36
N THR A 114 21.19 -0.13 0.60
CA THR A 114 20.47 -0.53 1.82
C THR A 114 18.97 -0.49 1.57
N PHE A 115 18.29 -1.62 1.73
CA PHE A 115 16.84 -1.70 1.62
C PHE A 115 16.19 -1.37 2.97
N LEU A 116 15.35 -0.33 3.01
CA LEU A 116 14.62 0.13 4.18
C LEU A 116 13.12 -0.19 4.03
N ASP A 117 12.63 -1.13 4.83
CA ASP A 117 11.21 -1.44 4.94
C ASP A 117 10.57 -0.59 6.05
N VAL A 118 9.64 0.28 5.66
CA VAL A 118 8.93 1.18 6.60
C VAL A 118 7.54 0.69 7.00
N ARG A 119 7.19 -0.56 6.65
CA ARG A 119 5.90 -1.16 6.98
C ARG A 119 5.74 -1.44 8.48
N PRO A 120 4.49 -1.43 8.98
CA PRO A 120 4.16 -1.83 10.34
C PRO A 120 4.49 -3.32 10.57
N SER A 121 4.61 -3.67 11.86
CA SER A 121 4.99 -5.01 12.31
C SER A 121 4.12 -6.15 11.77
N ASN A 122 2.81 -5.92 11.61
CA ASN A 122 1.87 -6.91 11.09
C ASN A 122 2.10 -7.28 9.61
N GLU A 123 2.42 -6.31 8.76
CA GLU A 123 2.68 -6.54 7.33
C GLU A 123 4.05 -7.20 7.14
N ARG A 124 5.06 -6.81 7.94
CA ARG A 124 6.39 -7.43 7.90
C ARG A 124 6.36 -8.90 8.31
N ALA A 125 5.56 -9.26 9.32
CA ALA A 125 5.45 -10.64 9.80
C ALA A 125 4.91 -11.60 8.72
N LYS A 126 4.11 -11.10 7.77
CA LYS A 126 3.56 -11.91 6.66
C LYS A 126 4.57 -12.16 5.54
N ALA A 127 5.30 -11.11 5.15
CA ALA A 127 6.35 -11.18 4.15
C ALA A 127 7.35 -10.04 4.38
N SER A 128 8.63 -10.31 4.21
CA SER A 128 9.72 -9.34 4.34
C SER A 128 10.77 -9.59 3.27
N VAL A 129 11.55 -8.56 2.94
CA VAL A 129 12.64 -8.67 1.96
C VAL A 129 13.90 -9.12 2.70
N LYS A 130 14.62 -10.09 2.17
CA LYS A 130 15.88 -10.56 2.75
C LYS A 130 16.92 -9.44 2.78
N ASN A 131 17.75 -9.41 3.83
CA ASN A 131 18.76 -8.37 4.07
C ASN A 131 18.19 -6.94 4.13
N SER A 132 16.90 -6.79 4.44
CA SER A 132 16.29 -5.48 4.65
C SER A 132 16.43 -4.99 6.08
N THR A 133 16.68 -3.69 6.22
CA THR A 133 16.58 -2.97 7.49
C THR A 133 15.13 -2.60 7.73
N TRP A 134 14.58 -2.97 8.88
CA TRP A 134 13.21 -2.65 9.23
C TRP A 134 13.14 -1.55 10.26
N ILE A 135 12.49 -0.45 9.88
CA ILE A 135 12.20 0.66 10.79
C ILE A 135 10.79 1.16 10.46
N PRO A 136 9.78 0.79 11.27
CA PRO A 136 8.39 1.11 10.96
C PRO A 136 8.15 2.61 11.10
N MET A 137 7.59 3.24 10.06
CA MET A 137 7.16 4.64 10.15
C MET A 137 5.86 4.79 10.94
N TYR A 138 5.00 3.77 10.85
CA TYR A 138 3.82 3.63 11.67
C TYR A 138 3.80 2.24 12.28
N ASP A 139 3.33 2.12 13.52
CA ASP A 139 3.13 0.84 14.17
C ASP A 139 1.73 0.74 14.77
N VAL A 140 1.30 -0.51 15.01
CA VAL A 140 -0.01 -0.81 15.57
C VAL A 140 -0.10 -0.24 16.97
N ASN A 141 -1.12 0.57 17.24
CA ASN A 141 -1.32 1.09 18.59
C ASN A 141 -1.81 -0.03 19.53
N LYS A 142 -0.88 -0.60 20.31
CA LYS A 142 -1.15 -1.65 21.31
C LYS A 142 -1.67 -1.10 22.64
N HIS A 143 -1.56 0.21 22.87
CA HIS A 143 -2.00 0.80 24.14
C HIS A 143 -3.53 0.94 24.19
N GLY A 144 -4.08 0.61 25.36
CA GLY A 144 -5.51 0.58 25.65
C GLY A 144 -6.05 1.89 26.20
N ASP A 145 -5.61 3.04 25.68
CA ASP A 145 -6.15 4.32 26.16
C ASP A 145 -7.63 4.47 25.77
N PRO A 146 -8.50 5.01 26.64
CA PRO A 146 -9.93 5.17 26.36
C PRO A 146 -10.23 5.92 25.05
N GLY A 147 -9.43 6.94 24.73
CA GLY A 147 -9.53 7.68 23.46
C GLY A 147 -9.04 6.88 22.24
N THR A 148 -8.16 5.91 22.44
CA THR A 148 -7.70 4.97 21.41
C THR A 148 -8.74 3.90 21.14
N LEU A 149 -9.51 3.47 22.16
CA LEU A 149 -10.61 2.52 21.98
C LEU A 149 -11.72 3.11 21.11
N TYR A 150 -12.13 4.36 21.36
CA TYR A 150 -13.11 5.05 20.50
C TYR A 150 -12.62 5.13 19.04
N LYS A 151 -11.36 5.50 18.82
CA LYS A 151 -10.76 5.54 17.48
C LYS A 151 -10.67 4.15 16.84
N LYS A 152 -10.43 3.09 17.61
CA LYS A 152 -10.46 1.71 17.13
C LYS A 152 -11.87 1.30 16.70
N VAL A 153 -12.89 1.63 17.49
CA VAL A 153 -14.31 1.38 17.14
C VAL A 153 -14.73 2.18 15.91
N GLN A 154 -14.36 3.45 15.83
CA GLN A 154 -14.63 4.27 14.66
C GLN A 154 -13.92 3.73 13.41
N ASN A 155 -12.65 3.33 13.54
CA ASN A 155 -11.91 2.71 12.44
C ASN A 155 -12.57 1.38 12.02
N LEU A 156 -13.02 0.57 12.97
CA LEU A 156 -13.78 -0.65 12.70
C LEU A 156 -15.07 -0.34 11.93
N ALA A 157 -15.87 0.61 12.41
CA ALA A 157 -17.14 1.02 11.81
C ALA A 157 -16.99 1.65 10.41
N MET A 158 -15.90 2.39 10.18
CA MET A 158 -15.58 3.01 8.89
C MET A 158 -14.96 2.03 7.88
N GLY A 159 -14.96 0.72 8.18
CA GLY A 159 -14.52 -0.32 7.24
C GLY A 159 -13.18 -0.98 7.59
N GLY A 160 -12.56 -0.66 8.73
CA GLY A 160 -11.31 -1.28 9.19
C GLY A 160 -11.45 -2.78 9.46
N TRP A 161 -12.64 -3.28 9.80
CA TRP A 161 -12.93 -4.72 9.88
C TRP A 161 -12.92 -5.41 8.51
N TRP A 162 -13.30 -4.68 7.45
CA TRP A 162 -13.34 -5.18 6.08
C TRP A 162 -11.95 -5.20 5.46
N SER A 163 -11.23 -4.08 5.53
CA SER A 163 -9.89 -3.91 4.96
C SER A 163 -8.76 -4.46 5.84
N GLY A 164 -9.05 -4.81 7.09
CA GLY A 164 -8.06 -5.23 8.09
C GLY A 164 -7.07 -4.13 8.48
N GLN A 165 -7.34 -2.88 8.12
CA GLN A 165 -6.45 -1.77 8.44
C GLN A 165 -6.51 -1.47 9.93
N ALA A 166 -5.46 -1.88 10.65
CA ALA A 166 -5.32 -1.55 12.06
C ALA A 166 -5.14 -0.04 12.25
N LEU A 167 -5.56 0.47 13.41
CA LEU A 167 -5.32 1.87 13.77
C LEU A 167 -3.82 2.08 13.99
N MET A 168 -3.17 2.67 12.99
CA MET A 168 -1.73 2.92 12.99
C MET A 168 -1.41 4.24 13.69
N LYS A 169 -0.40 4.23 14.58
CA LYS A 169 0.17 5.41 15.22
C LYS A 169 1.55 5.70 14.61
N TYR A 170 1.86 6.98 14.39
CA TYR A 170 3.19 7.37 13.92
C TYR A 170 4.25 7.03 14.98
N ASN A 171 5.37 6.47 14.54
CA ASN A 171 6.49 6.12 15.41
C ASN A 171 7.45 7.31 15.52
N GLU A 172 7.50 7.94 16.69
CA GLU A 172 8.39 9.07 16.96
C GLU A 172 9.88 8.69 16.92
N ARG A 173 10.21 7.41 17.11
CA ARG A 173 11.59 6.90 17.04
C ARG A 173 12.08 6.63 15.61
N PHE A 174 11.22 6.77 14.60
CA PHE A 174 11.56 6.49 13.22
C PHE A 174 12.85 7.18 12.77
N MET A 175 12.95 8.51 12.92
CA MET A 175 14.14 9.25 12.48
C MET A 175 15.41 8.96 13.31
N PRO A 176 15.36 8.92 14.65
CA PRO A 176 16.49 8.48 15.46
C PRO A 176 17.04 7.09 15.06
N ASP A 177 16.15 6.12 14.86
CA ASP A 177 16.52 4.74 14.51
C ASP A 177 17.14 4.67 13.11
N VAL A 178 16.62 5.47 12.15
CA VAL A 178 17.18 5.56 10.79
C VAL A 178 18.59 6.13 10.82
N VAL A 179 18.82 7.19 11.58
CA VAL A 179 20.14 7.84 11.67
C VAL A 179 21.15 6.96 12.40
N ALA A 180 20.71 6.20 13.40
CA ALA A 180 21.57 5.26 14.12
C ALA A 180 21.98 4.05 13.27
N THR A 181 21.10 3.60 12.38
CA THR A 181 21.31 2.36 11.61
C THR A 181 21.94 2.62 10.24
N ILE A 182 21.56 3.70 9.56
CA ILE A 182 21.91 3.94 8.16
C ILE A 182 22.71 5.24 8.03
N PRO A 183 23.96 5.20 7.54
CA PRO A 183 24.76 6.41 7.36
C PRO A 183 24.15 7.29 6.26
N LYS A 184 24.27 8.61 6.42
CA LYS A 184 23.66 9.60 5.49
C LYS A 184 24.22 9.55 4.06
N SER A 185 25.41 8.98 3.87
CA SER A 185 26.06 8.80 2.58
C SER A 185 25.57 7.57 1.82
N ALA A 186 24.97 6.58 2.48
CA ALA A 186 24.52 5.35 1.86
C ALA A 186 23.37 5.59 0.86
N LYS A 187 23.29 4.73 -0.15
CA LYS A 187 22.17 4.68 -1.09
C LYS A 187 21.06 3.85 -0.44
N VAL A 188 19.91 4.48 -0.21
CA VAL A 188 18.81 3.85 0.53
C VAL A 188 17.60 3.68 -0.38
N VAL A 189 17.14 2.44 -0.52
CA VAL A 189 15.88 2.12 -1.21
C VAL A 189 14.79 1.99 -0.16
N VAL A 190 13.78 2.87 -0.20
CA VAL A 190 12.70 2.91 0.78
C VAL A 190 11.44 2.29 0.18
N ALA A 191 10.92 1.27 0.85
CA ALA A 191 9.75 0.51 0.40
C ALA A 191 8.64 0.49 1.45
N CYS A 192 7.40 0.50 0.97
CA CYS A 192 6.22 0.15 1.75
C CYS A 192 5.28 -0.67 0.88
N GLN A 193 4.06 -1.00 1.35
CA GLN A 193 3.15 -1.82 0.54
C GLN A 193 2.81 -1.22 -0.82
N LYS A 194 2.23 -0.01 -0.87
CA LYS A 194 1.72 0.64 -2.11
C LYS A 194 2.55 1.85 -2.58
N GLY A 195 3.55 2.28 -1.81
CA GLY A 195 4.44 3.41 -2.14
C GLY A 195 4.21 4.73 -1.38
N LEU A 196 3.01 5.02 -0.86
CA LEU A 196 2.72 6.33 -0.23
C LEU A 196 3.47 6.56 1.09
N ARG A 197 3.54 5.54 1.95
CA ARG A 197 4.25 5.66 3.25
C ARG A 197 5.75 5.81 3.05
N SER A 198 6.33 5.19 2.03
CA SER A 198 7.75 5.31 1.71
C SER A 198 8.10 6.69 1.16
N LEU A 199 7.23 7.34 0.37
CA LEU A 199 7.45 8.73 -0.04
C LEU A 199 7.46 9.70 1.13
N ALA A 200 6.54 9.53 2.07
CA ALA A 200 6.48 10.32 3.29
C ALA A 200 7.71 10.09 4.19
N ALA A 201 8.26 8.87 4.22
CA ALA A 201 9.53 8.57 4.88
C ALA A 201 10.70 9.28 4.18
N CYS A 202 10.76 9.21 2.84
CA CYS A 202 11.79 9.89 2.04
C CYS A 202 11.80 11.40 2.30
N GLU A 203 10.64 12.05 2.42
CA GLU A 203 10.58 13.49 2.76
C GLU A 203 11.27 13.77 4.11
N GLN A 204 11.03 12.93 5.12
CA GLN A 204 11.61 13.10 6.45
C GLN A 204 13.12 12.85 6.45
N MET A 205 13.57 11.80 5.76
CA MET A 205 15.00 11.53 5.58
C MET A 205 15.69 12.67 4.82
N TYR A 206 15.06 13.21 3.78
CA TYR A 206 15.62 14.32 3.02
C TYR A 206 15.82 15.57 3.89
N LYS A 207 14.87 15.88 4.79
CA LYS A 207 14.96 17.00 5.74
C LYS A 207 16.15 16.87 6.69
N VAL A 208 16.54 15.65 7.06
CA VAL A 208 17.69 15.35 7.95
C VAL A 208 19.03 15.31 7.20
N GLY A 209 19.00 15.44 5.87
CA GLY A 209 20.19 15.57 5.02
C GLY A 209 20.51 14.36 4.16
N TYR A 210 19.65 13.34 4.10
CA TYR A 210 19.82 12.25 3.13
C TYR A 210 19.62 12.78 1.71
N ARG A 211 20.46 12.33 0.77
CA ARG A 211 20.42 12.76 -0.64
C ARG A 211 20.29 11.59 -1.61
N ASN A 212 20.81 10.42 -1.25
CA ASN A 212 20.76 9.21 -2.06
C ASN A 212 19.52 8.36 -1.72
N LEU A 213 18.33 8.94 -1.91
CA LEU A 213 17.05 8.30 -1.62
C LEU A 213 16.42 7.75 -2.89
N TYR A 214 16.07 6.48 -2.84
CA TYR A 214 15.43 5.74 -3.91
C TYR A 214 14.07 5.26 -3.42
N TRP A 215 13.02 5.56 -4.17
CA TRP A 215 11.67 5.14 -3.88
C TRP A 215 11.30 3.95 -4.77
N LEU A 216 10.85 2.87 -4.14
CA LEU A 216 10.34 1.71 -4.86
C LEU A 216 9.00 2.04 -5.51
N ASN A 217 8.97 2.13 -6.83
CA ASN A 217 7.76 2.46 -7.58
C ASN A 217 6.70 1.37 -7.38
N GLY A 218 5.47 1.77 -7.02
CA GLY A 218 4.36 0.86 -6.70
C GLY A 218 4.49 0.11 -5.36
N GLY A 219 5.62 0.27 -4.65
CA GLY A 219 5.88 -0.46 -3.41
C GLY A 219 6.05 -1.96 -3.60
N LEU A 220 5.91 -2.72 -2.51
CA LEU A 220 6.03 -4.18 -2.51
C LEU A 220 4.87 -4.90 -3.22
N ASP A 221 3.78 -4.18 -3.50
CA ASP A 221 2.65 -4.69 -4.27
C ASP A 221 2.94 -4.84 -5.77
N ALA A 222 3.89 -4.05 -6.28
CA ALA A 222 4.34 -4.12 -7.67
C ALA A 222 5.46 -5.16 -7.90
N VAL A 223 5.91 -5.83 -6.83
CA VAL A 223 6.98 -6.83 -6.90
C VAL A 223 6.42 -8.15 -7.40
N ASP A 224 6.97 -8.67 -8.50
CA ASP A 224 6.67 -10.02 -8.98
C ASP A 224 7.50 -11.08 -8.25
N GLU A 225 7.07 -12.34 -8.33
CA GLU A 225 7.77 -13.45 -7.71
C GLU A 225 9.16 -13.63 -8.35
N GLY A 226 10.21 -13.49 -7.53
CA GLY A 226 11.61 -13.65 -7.96
C GLY A 226 12.40 -12.34 -8.14
N ASP A 227 11.71 -11.20 -8.24
CA ASP A 227 12.37 -9.88 -8.35
C ASP A 227 13.11 -9.54 -7.05
N LEU A 228 12.49 -9.82 -5.89
CA LEU A 228 13.07 -9.66 -4.57
C LEU A 228 13.13 -10.99 -3.82
N GLU A 229 14.22 -11.21 -3.07
CA GLU A 229 14.34 -12.36 -2.16
C GLU A 229 13.38 -12.19 -0.99
N ARG A 230 12.42 -13.12 -0.89
CA ARG A 230 11.33 -13.09 0.08
C ARG A 230 11.62 -13.95 1.30
N GLU A 231 11.38 -13.39 2.47
CA GLU A 231 11.32 -14.09 3.75
C GLU A 231 9.90 -13.99 4.32
N GLY A 232 9.20 -15.12 4.40
CA GLY A 232 7.86 -15.20 4.98
C GLY A 232 6.91 -16.17 4.25
N PRO A 233 5.78 -16.51 4.89
CA PRO A 233 4.82 -17.48 4.35
C PRO A 233 3.97 -16.97 3.18
N GLN A 234 3.76 -15.66 3.04
CA GLN A 234 2.86 -15.08 2.02
C GLN A 234 3.61 -14.29 0.93
N PRO A 235 3.05 -14.16 -0.29
CA PRO A 235 3.59 -13.25 -1.31
C PRO A 235 3.47 -11.78 -0.91
N PHE A 236 4.39 -10.96 -1.42
CA PHE A 236 4.47 -9.54 -1.09
C PHE A 236 3.16 -8.78 -1.38
N LYS A 237 2.45 -9.14 -2.46
CA LYS A 237 1.18 -8.54 -2.87
C LYS A 237 0.06 -8.76 -1.84
N LEU A 238 0.03 -9.94 -1.21
CA LEU A 238 -0.97 -10.29 -0.18
C LEU A 238 -0.59 -9.79 1.22
N ALA A 239 0.68 -9.48 1.47
CA ALA A 239 1.17 -9.11 2.80
C ALA A 239 0.54 -7.82 3.38
N GLY A 240 0.02 -6.94 2.52
CA GLY A 240 -0.67 -5.72 2.93
C GLY A 240 -2.19 -5.80 2.96
N ILE A 241 -2.76 -6.93 2.54
CA ILE A 241 -4.20 -7.19 2.61
C ILE A 241 -4.51 -7.79 3.99
N GLY A 242 -5.67 -7.47 4.55
CA GLY A 242 -6.10 -7.96 5.85
C GLY A 242 -7.61 -7.99 6.03
N GLY A 243 -8.04 -8.52 7.17
CA GLY A 243 -9.45 -8.48 7.58
C GLY A 243 -10.35 -9.44 6.80
N MET A 244 -11.66 -9.16 6.79
CA MET A 244 -12.62 -10.04 6.11
C MET A 244 -12.44 -10.06 4.59
N SER A 245 -11.87 -9.00 4.00
CA SER A 245 -11.60 -8.97 2.56
C SER A 245 -10.54 -9.99 2.13
N GLU A 246 -9.53 -10.26 2.97
CA GLU A 246 -8.54 -11.34 2.75
C GLU A 246 -9.22 -12.71 2.83
N PHE A 247 -10.07 -12.93 3.84
CA PHE A 247 -10.75 -14.20 4.04
C PHE A 247 -11.72 -14.54 2.91
N LEU A 248 -12.49 -13.56 2.45
CA LEU A 248 -13.51 -13.76 1.42
C LEU A 248 -12.95 -13.76 -0.01
N GLY A 249 -11.66 -13.45 -0.21
CA GLY A 249 -11.08 -13.37 -1.56
C GLY A 249 -11.60 -12.17 -2.36
N TRP A 250 -12.07 -11.12 -1.68
CA TRP A 250 -12.78 -10.01 -2.33
C TRP A 250 -11.86 -9.00 -3.02
N THR A 251 -10.55 -9.04 -2.70
CA THR A 251 -9.59 -8.08 -3.23
C THR A 251 -9.18 -8.37 -4.68
N ASP A 252 -8.84 -7.32 -5.44
CA ASP A 252 -8.46 -7.46 -6.84
C ASP A 252 -7.21 -8.31 -7.02
N VAL A 253 -6.25 -8.23 -6.08
CA VAL A 253 -5.02 -9.04 -6.07
C VAL A 253 -5.38 -10.54 -5.96
N GLN A 254 -6.30 -10.91 -5.07
CA GLN A 254 -6.75 -12.29 -4.93
C GLN A 254 -7.56 -12.78 -6.14
N ARG A 255 -8.30 -11.90 -6.81
CA ARG A 255 -8.99 -12.25 -8.07
C ARG A 255 -8.00 -12.47 -9.22
N THR A 256 -6.94 -11.68 -9.29
CA THR A 256 -5.87 -11.90 -10.27
C THR A 256 -5.11 -13.19 -10.01
N GLU A 257 -4.84 -13.52 -8.74
CA GLU A 257 -4.26 -14.81 -8.37
C GLU A 257 -5.24 -15.96 -8.62
N ALA A 258 -6.53 -15.79 -8.34
CA ALA A 258 -7.58 -16.78 -8.64
C ALA A 258 -7.74 -17.06 -10.13
N ALA A 259 -7.53 -16.06 -10.98
CA ALA A 259 -7.52 -16.24 -12.43
C ALA A 259 -6.33 -17.12 -12.88
N ASN A 260 -5.19 -17.02 -12.18
CA ASN A 260 -3.98 -17.76 -12.49
C ASN A 260 -3.93 -19.17 -11.83
N LEU A 261 -4.57 -19.35 -10.66
CA LEU A 261 -4.55 -20.59 -9.86
C LEU A 261 -5.66 -21.61 -10.20
N GLY A 262 -6.50 -21.33 -11.21
CA GLY A 262 -7.46 -22.28 -11.77
C GLY A 262 -8.76 -22.49 -10.98
N PHE A 263 -9.55 -23.49 -11.39
CA PHE A 263 -10.92 -23.74 -10.90
C PHE A 263 -10.98 -24.06 -9.39
N GLY A 264 -9.98 -24.76 -8.84
CA GLY A 264 -9.96 -25.17 -7.43
C GLY A 264 -9.93 -23.99 -6.45
N TYR A 265 -9.12 -22.97 -6.73
CA TYR A 265 -9.06 -21.77 -5.89
C TYR A 265 -10.38 -20.98 -5.95
N ARG A 266 -11.02 -20.92 -7.12
CA ARG A 266 -12.34 -20.27 -7.29
C ARG A 266 -13.45 -21.02 -6.55
N ALA A 267 -13.44 -22.36 -6.58
CA ALA A 267 -14.37 -23.19 -5.83
C ALA A 267 -14.18 -23.04 -4.31
N MET A 268 -12.94 -22.91 -3.83
CA MET A 268 -12.64 -22.63 -2.43
C MET A 268 -13.20 -21.27 -1.99
N LEU A 269 -12.99 -20.20 -2.77
CA LEU A 269 -13.55 -18.88 -2.49
C LEU A 269 -15.07 -18.89 -2.46
N PHE A 270 -15.71 -19.57 -3.43
CA PHE A 270 -17.17 -19.74 -3.47
C PHE A 270 -17.66 -20.52 -2.24
N GLY A 271 -16.97 -21.60 -1.86
CA GLY A 271 -17.27 -22.38 -0.67
C GLY A 271 -17.25 -21.54 0.61
N ARG A 272 -16.31 -20.61 0.76
CA ARG A 272 -16.27 -19.68 1.91
C ARG A 272 -17.50 -18.78 1.97
N VAL A 273 -17.96 -18.25 0.83
CA VAL A 273 -19.18 -17.42 0.77
C VAL A 273 -20.42 -18.23 1.11
N VAL A 274 -20.56 -19.44 0.55
CA VAL A 274 -21.68 -20.35 0.84
C VAL A 274 -21.72 -20.73 2.31
N MET A 275 -20.58 -21.06 2.92
CA MET A 275 -20.49 -21.34 4.36
C MET A 275 -20.96 -20.16 5.21
N LEU A 276 -20.59 -18.94 4.83
CA LEU A 276 -20.99 -17.75 5.56
C LEU A 276 -22.51 -17.52 5.46
N MET A 277 -23.09 -17.77 4.28
CA MET A 277 -24.53 -17.69 4.08
C MET A 277 -25.28 -18.72 4.93
N LEU A 278 -24.82 -19.98 4.93
CA LEU A 278 -25.39 -21.04 5.78
C LEU A 278 -25.28 -20.71 7.28
N ALA A 279 -24.17 -20.11 7.70
CA ALA A 279 -23.99 -19.69 9.10
C ALA A 279 -24.96 -18.57 9.49
N VAL A 280 -25.21 -17.61 8.60
CA VAL A 280 -26.19 -16.53 8.83
C VAL A 280 -27.60 -17.10 8.89
N ASP A 281 -27.96 -18.00 7.98
CA ASP A 281 -29.28 -18.65 7.97
C ASP A 281 -29.50 -19.49 9.24
N MET A 282 -28.47 -20.25 9.66
CA MET A 282 -28.52 -21.04 10.90
C MET A 282 -28.64 -20.13 12.13
N PHE A 283 -27.94 -19.01 12.16
CA PHE A 283 -28.05 -18.03 13.25
C PHE A 283 -29.45 -17.41 13.30
N PHE A 284 -30.02 -17.03 12.16
CA PHE A 284 -31.36 -16.47 12.08
C PHE A 284 -32.41 -17.47 12.56
N PHE A 285 -32.35 -18.71 12.06
CA PHE A 285 -33.26 -19.77 12.46
C PHE A 285 -33.13 -20.12 13.96
N GLY A 286 -31.89 -20.22 14.46
CA GLY A 286 -31.62 -20.44 15.89
C GLY A 286 -32.13 -19.31 16.78
N SER A 287 -32.00 -18.05 16.32
CA SER A 287 -32.51 -16.89 17.07
C SER A 287 -34.04 -16.91 17.19
N GLN A 288 -34.75 -17.37 16.14
CA GLN A 288 -36.20 -17.51 16.16
C GLN A 288 -36.66 -18.62 17.12
N GLN A 289 -35.98 -19.78 17.11
CA GLN A 289 -36.28 -20.87 18.03
C GLN A 289 -36.01 -20.49 19.50
N LEU A 290 -34.91 -19.79 19.76
CA LEU A 290 -34.60 -19.26 21.10
C LEU A 290 -35.65 -18.24 21.57
N ALA A 291 -36.10 -17.35 20.70
CA ALA A 291 -37.15 -16.39 21.03
C ALA A 291 -38.47 -17.09 21.41
N GLN A 292 -38.84 -18.14 20.67
CA GLN A 292 -40.02 -18.95 21.00
C GLN A 292 -39.87 -19.70 22.31
N PHE A 293 -38.68 -20.26 22.58
CA PHE A 293 -38.39 -20.95 23.84
C PHE A 293 -38.44 -20.01 25.06
N PHE A 294 -37.88 -18.80 24.95
CA PHE A 294 -37.96 -17.80 26.03
C PHE A 294 -39.38 -17.25 26.22
N ALA A 295 -40.19 -17.17 25.16
CA ALA A 295 -41.59 -16.81 25.27
C ALA A 295 -42.40 -17.88 26.03
N TYR A 296 -42.07 -19.16 25.82
CA TYR A 296 -42.66 -20.28 26.56
C TYR A 296 -42.29 -20.26 28.05
N LEU A 297 -41.02 -20.01 28.39
CA LEU A 297 -40.56 -19.95 29.80
C LEU A 297 -41.10 -18.74 30.59
N ARG A 298 -41.72 -17.76 29.94
CA ARG A 298 -42.26 -16.56 30.57
C ARG A 298 -43.74 -16.71 30.98
N GLN A 299 -44.41 -17.76 30.50
CA GLN A 299 -45.76 -18.15 30.93
C GLN A 299 -45.68 -19.07 32.15
#